data_AF-A0A949PB51-F1
#
_entry.id   AF-A0A949PB51-F1
#
_cell.length_a   1.000
_cell.length_b   1.000
_cell.length_c   1.000
_cell.angle_alpha   90.00
_cell.angle_beta   90.00
_cell.angle_gamma   90.00
#
_symmetry.space_group_name_H-M   'P 1'
#
loop_
_entity.id
_entity.type
_entity.pdbx_description
1 polymer ?
#
loop_
_entity_poly.entity_id
_entity_poly.type
_entity_poly.pdbx_seq_one_letter_code
_entity_poly.pdbx_strand_id
1 'polypeptide(L)'
;LSLLDSTEPGPINIGNPVEFTMLELADLVIELTGTNSGIEYRELPSDDPRQRQPDIAAAKALLGWEPKIDLREGLERSIPYFAEQLANSG
;
A
#
# COMPACT_ATOMS: atom_id res chain seq x y z
N LEU A 1 1.13 -10.79 -18.42
CA LEU A 1 0.45 -10.24 -17.23
C LEU A 1 -0.58 -11.26 -16.76
N SER A 2 -0.35 -11.98 -15.65
CA SER A 2 -1.14 -13.17 -15.29
C SER A 2 -2.67 -12.96 -15.27
N LEU A 3 -3.15 -11.78 -14.85
CA LEU A 3 -4.58 -11.45 -14.89
C LEU A 3 -5.09 -11.17 -16.32
N LEU A 4 -4.35 -10.35 -17.09
CA LEU A 4 -4.70 -9.98 -18.47
C LEU A 4 -4.69 -11.19 -19.42
N ASP A 5 -3.79 -12.15 -19.16
CA ASP A 5 -3.62 -13.35 -19.96
C ASP A 5 -4.52 -14.50 -19.45
N SER A 6 -5.27 -14.30 -18.36
CA SER A 6 -6.16 -15.33 -17.81
C SER A 6 -7.47 -15.42 -18.57
N THR A 7 -8.08 -16.61 -18.53
CA THR A 7 -9.44 -16.84 -19.04
C THR A 7 -10.49 -16.77 -17.93
N GLU A 8 -10.12 -16.32 -16.73
CA GLU A 8 -10.99 -16.35 -15.55
C GLU A 8 -12.13 -15.34 -15.71
N PRO A 9 -13.40 -15.78 -15.63
CA PRO A 9 -14.54 -14.88 -15.73
C PRO A 9 -14.79 -14.18 -14.39
N GLY A 10 -14.99 -12.86 -14.42
CA GLY A 10 -15.39 -12.07 -13.26
C GLY A 10 -14.25 -11.34 -12.55
N PRO A 11 -14.56 -10.56 -11.49
CA PRO A 11 -13.57 -9.75 -10.80
C PRO A 11 -12.64 -10.63 -9.96
N ILE A 12 -11.34 -10.32 -9.99
CA ILE A 12 -10.34 -10.90 -9.10
C ILE A 12 -9.73 -9.76 -8.28
N ASN A 13 -9.80 -9.88 -6.94
CA ASN A 13 -9.17 -8.92 -6.04
C ASN A 13 -7.65 -9.02 -6.14
N ILE A 14 -7.01 -7.89 -6.41
CA ILE A 14 -5.56 -7.72 -6.40
C ILE A 14 -5.23 -6.68 -5.34
N GLY A 15 -4.51 -7.09 -4.31
CA GLY A 15 -4.16 -6.22 -3.20
C GLY A 15 -3.29 -6.93 -2.18
N ASN A 16 -2.95 -6.23 -1.10
CA ASN A 16 -2.17 -6.79 0.00
C ASN A 16 -3.09 -7.11 1.18
N PRO A 17 -3.19 -8.38 1.62
CA PRO A 17 -4.06 -8.76 2.75
C PRO A 17 -3.43 -8.46 4.11
N VAL A 18 -2.16 -8.03 4.15
CA VAL A 18 -1.49 -7.61 5.38
C VAL A 18 -2.07 -6.28 5.84
N GLU A 19 -2.70 -6.28 7.01
CA GLU A 19 -3.25 -5.08 7.63
C GLU A 19 -2.21 -4.30 8.41
N PHE A 20 -2.40 -3.00 8.45
CA PHE A 20 -1.71 -2.05 9.32
C PHE A 20 -2.64 -0.85 9.54
N THR A 21 -2.44 -0.16 10.64
CA THR A 21 -3.18 1.05 11.02
C THR A 21 -2.59 2.29 10.32
N MET A 22 -3.38 3.36 10.25
CA MET A 22 -2.87 4.66 9.77
C MET A 22 -1.74 5.21 10.65
N LEU A 23 -1.75 4.87 11.95
CA LEU A 23 -0.69 5.27 12.88
C LEU A 23 0.62 4.55 12.56
N GLU A 24 0.58 3.22 12.37
CA GLU A 24 1.76 2.44 11.98
C GLU A 24 2.35 2.91 10.64
N LEU A 25 1.50 3.26 9.67
CA LEU A 25 1.96 3.85 8.41
C LEU A 25 2.66 5.20 8.63
N ALA A 26 2.06 6.09 9.43
CA ALA A 26 2.62 7.40 9.72
C ALA A 26 3.96 7.30 10.45
N ASP A 27 4.05 6.44 11.48
CA ASP A 27 5.28 6.18 12.23
C ASP A 27 6.38 5.65 11.31
N LEU A 28 6.06 4.70 10.42
CA LEU A 28 7.02 4.13 9.49
C LEU A 28 7.54 5.16 8.47
N VAL A 29 6.67 6.06 7.99
CA VAL A 29 7.09 7.16 7.11
C VAL A 29 8.01 8.13 7.86
N ILE A 30 7.70 8.47 9.11
CA ILE A 30 8.56 9.34 9.93
C ILE A 30 9.94 8.70 10.13
N GLU A 31 9.96 7.42 10.51
CA GLU A 31 11.19 6.64 10.69
C GLU A 31 12.05 6.62 9.42
N LEU A 32 11.46 6.23 8.28
CA LEU A 32 12.20 6.02 7.04
C LEU A 32 12.66 7.33 6.38
N THR A 33 11.95 8.44 6.61
CA THR A 33 12.34 9.76 6.08
C THR A 33 13.26 10.53 7.02
N GLY A 34 13.35 10.14 8.30
CA GLY A 34 14.11 10.86 9.32
C GLY A 34 13.56 12.24 9.64
N THR A 35 12.31 12.54 9.28
CA THR A 35 11.67 13.83 9.56
C THR A 35 11.35 14.00 11.05
N ASN A 36 11.24 15.24 11.50
CA ASN A 36 10.70 15.60 12.81
C ASN A 36 9.24 16.08 12.73
N SER A 37 8.51 15.65 11.69
CA SER A 37 7.08 15.94 11.58
C SER A 37 6.32 15.24 12.73
N GLY A 38 5.43 15.97 13.39
CA GLY A 38 4.50 15.39 14.36
C GLY A 38 3.32 14.69 13.67
N ILE A 39 2.59 13.88 14.44
CA ILE A 39 1.34 13.24 14.00
C ILE A 39 0.16 14.04 14.53
N GLU A 40 -0.72 14.49 13.62
CA GLU A 40 -1.98 15.16 13.95
C GLU A 40 -3.15 14.19 13.77
N TYR A 41 -4.00 14.04 14.79
CA TYR A 41 -5.19 13.19 14.73
C TYR A 41 -6.40 13.99 14.27
N ARG A 42 -7.10 13.50 13.25
CA ARG A 42 -8.34 14.08 12.72
C ARG A 42 -9.47 13.07 12.75
N GLU A 43 -10.70 13.56 12.77
CA GLU A 43 -11.89 12.71 12.71
C GLU A 43 -11.95 11.94 11.39
N LEU A 44 -12.41 10.69 11.45
CA LEU A 44 -12.58 9.85 10.27
C LEU A 44 -13.73 10.41 9.41
N PRO A 45 -13.53 10.60 8.08
CA PRO A 45 -14.61 10.92 7.18
C PRO A 45 -15.75 9.88 7.25
N SER A 46 -16.98 10.32 7.02
CA SER A 46 -18.18 9.48 7.17
C SER A 46 -18.20 8.30 6.19
N ASP A 47 -17.52 8.44 5.06
CA ASP A 47 -17.44 7.52 3.93
C ASP A 47 -16.18 6.63 3.94
N ASP A 48 -15.29 6.80 4.92
CA ASP A 48 -14.05 6.05 4.98
C ASP A 48 -14.26 4.65 5.60
N PRO A 49 -13.89 3.56 4.90
CA PRO A 49 -13.98 2.23 5.47
C PRO A 49 -12.97 2.07 6.62
N ARG A 50 -13.46 1.52 7.74
CA ARG A 50 -12.62 1.25 8.93
C ARG A 50 -11.63 0.11 8.74
N GLN A 51 -11.87 -0.75 7.75
CA GLN A 51 -11.04 -1.93 7.46
C GLN A 51 -10.74 -1.99 5.96
N ARG A 52 -9.49 -2.29 5.61
CA ARG A 52 -9.02 -2.42 4.23
C ARG A 52 -8.18 -3.69 4.09
N GLN A 53 -8.86 -4.83 4.02
CA GLN A 53 -8.24 -6.15 3.85
C GLN A 53 -8.89 -6.90 2.68
N PRO A 54 -8.27 -6.92 1.49
CA PRO A 54 -8.79 -7.68 0.36
C PRO A 54 -8.60 -9.19 0.59
N ASP A 55 -9.66 -9.97 0.37
CA ASP A 55 -9.52 -11.42 0.17
C ASP A 55 -8.92 -11.69 -1.21
N ILE A 56 -7.71 -12.26 -1.25
CA ILE A 56 -6.94 -12.55 -2.47
C ILE A 56 -6.87 -14.06 -2.77
N ALA A 57 -7.74 -14.89 -2.19
CA ALA A 57 -7.73 -16.34 -2.42
C ALA A 57 -7.81 -16.70 -3.91
N ALA A 58 -8.65 -16.00 -4.69
CA ALA A 58 -8.78 -16.20 -6.13
C ALA A 58 -7.49 -15.87 -6.89
N ALA A 59 -6.80 -14.79 -6.54
CA ALA A 59 -5.56 -14.40 -7.20
C ALA A 59 -4.44 -15.42 -6.94
N LYS A 60 -4.38 -15.98 -5.72
CA LYS A 60 -3.44 -17.05 -5.37
C LYS A 60 -3.74 -18.34 -6.13
N ALA A 61 -5.00 -18.79 -6.09
CA ALA A 61 -5.40 -20.08 -6.64
C ALA A 61 -5.41 -20.12 -8.17
N LEU A 62 -5.88 -19.05 -8.82
CA LEU A 62 -6.12 -19.04 -10.27
C LEU A 62 -4.96 -18.42 -11.05
N LEU A 63 -4.27 -17.42 -10.47
CA LEU A 63 -3.21 -16.68 -11.16
C LEU A 63 -1.81 -17.00 -10.64
N GLY A 64 -1.70 -17.77 -9.55
CA GLY A 64 -0.44 -17.96 -8.83
C GLY A 64 0.16 -16.64 -8.34
N TRP A 65 -0.69 -15.62 -8.13
CA TRP A 65 -0.26 -14.27 -7.79
C TRP A 65 -0.47 -13.99 -6.30
N GLU A 66 0.53 -13.37 -5.69
CA GLU A 66 0.45 -12.75 -4.37
C GLU A 66 1.46 -11.59 -4.28
N PRO A 67 1.22 -10.58 -3.41
CA PRO A 67 2.19 -9.53 -3.17
C PRO A 67 3.46 -10.11 -2.54
N LYS A 68 4.62 -9.65 -3.02
CA LYS A 68 5.94 -10.08 -2.54
C LYS A 68 6.71 -9.01 -1.78
N ILE A 69 6.26 -7.76 -1.91
CA ILE A 69 6.88 -6.58 -1.33
C ILE A 69 6.01 -6.16 -0.16
N ASP A 70 6.60 -6.07 1.03
CA ASP A 70 5.91 -5.59 2.22
C ASP A 70 5.83 -4.05 2.24
N LEU A 71 5.14 -3.51 3.26
CA LEU A 71 4.95 -2.07 3.38
C LEU A 71 6.28 -1.32 3.52
N ARG A 72 7.21 -1.81 4.35
CA ARG A 72 8.49 -1.14 4.60
C ARG A 72 9.33 -1.12 3.34
N GLU A 73 9.50 -2.27 2.70
CA GLU A 73 10.26 -2.39 1.45
C GLU A 73 9.63 -1.51 0.34
N GLY A 74 8.30 -1.47 0.27
CA GLY A 74 7.59 -0.59 -0.65
C GLY A 74 7.84 0.90 -0.41
N LEU A 75 7.87 1.33 0.86
CA LEU A 75 8.17 2.71 1.24
C LEU A 75 9.63 3.08 0.99
N GLU A 76 10.58 2.22 1.35
CA GLU A 76 12.01 2.41 1.09
C GLU A 76 12.32 2.62 -0.41
N ARG A 77 11.55 1.95 -1.28
CA ARG A 77 11.65 2.13 -2.74
C ARG A 77 10.95 3.40 -3.25
N SER A 78 9.90 3.83 -2.56
CA SER A 78 9.05 4.96 -2.99
C SER A 78 9.57 6.32 -2.54
N ILE A 79 10.17 6.41 -1.34
CA ILE A 79 10.69 7.66 -0.77
C ILE A 79 11.72 8.35 -1.69
N PRO A 80 12.72 7.66 -2.27
CA PRO A 80 13.70 8.29 -3.15
C PRO A 80 13.08 9.00 -4.36
N TYR A 81 12.02 8.43 -4.95
CA TYR A 81 11.30 9.04 -6.06
C TYR A 81 10.71 10.40 -5.65
N PHE A 82 10.06 10.49 -4.49
CA PHE A 82 9.49 11.75 -4.01
C PHE A 82 10.58 12.77 -3.65
N ALA A 83 11.70 12.32 -3.06
CA ALA A 83 12.83 13.20 -2.79
C ALA A 83 13.40 13.82 -4.07
N GLU A 84 13.54 13.04 -5.14
CA GLU A 84 13.97 13.53 -6.46
C GLU A 84 12.96 14.50 -7.08
N GLN A 85 11.66 14.18 -7.05
CA GLN A 85 10.63 15.07 -7.58
C GLN A 85 10.60 16.42 -6.88
N LEU A 86 10.80 16.45 -5.55
CA LEU A 86 10.88 17.70 -4.77
C LEU A 86 12.14 18.50 -5.11
N ALA A 87 13.28 17.85 -5.33
CA ALA A 87 14.53 18.52 -5.73
C ALA A 87 14.44 19.14 -7.13
N ASN A 88 13.71 18.50 -8.05
CA ASN A 88 13.52 18.97 -9.43
C ASN A 88 12.41 20.03 -9.59
N SER A 89 11.61 20.25 -8.55
CA SER A 89 10.51 21.22 -8.54
C SER A 89 10.90 22.58 -7.93
N GLY A 90 12.16 22.74 -7.52
CA GLY A 90 12.74 24.00 -7.01
C GLY A 90 13.70 24.63 -8.01
#